data_AF-A0A171KSF7-F1
#
_entry.id   AF-A0A171KSF7-F1
#
_cell.length_a   1.000
_cell.length_b   1.000
_cell.length_c   1.000
_cell.angle_alpha   90.00
_cell.angle_beta   90.00
_cell.angle_gamma   90.00
#
_symmetry.space_group_name_H-M   'P 1'
#
loop_
_entity.id
_entity.type
_entity.pdbx_description
1 polymer ?
#
loop_
_entity_poly.entity_id
_entity_poly.type
_entity_poly.pdbx_seq_one_letter_code
_entity_poly.pdbx_strand_id
1 'polypeptide(L)'
;MTRFVPTRGRRPGAALARLAGMFSQQESFLRFSGTHTPEQAAQWVRDQCGVSSRAELDHSPAAAKRFHDRVRRPYAAYMGADQ
;
A
#
# COMPACT_ATOMS: atom_id res chain seq x y z
N MET A 1 -31.72 -13.68 -17.70
CA MET A 1 -30.81 -13.67 -16.53
C MET A 1 -29.43 -13.27 -17.01
N THR A 2 -29.17 -11.97 -17.20
CA THR A 2 -27.98 -11.50 -17.90
C THR A 2 -26.78 -11.48 -16.96
N ARG A 3 -25.75 -12.28 -17.29
CA ARG A 3 -24.51 -12.40 -16.54
C ARG A 3 -23.66 -11.15 -16.75
N PHE A 4 -23.49 -10.35 -15.69
CA PHE A 4 -22.53 -9.24 -15.68
C PHE A 4 -21.11 -9.82 -15.62
N VAL A 5 -20.34 -9.66 -16.69
CA VAL A 5 -18.91 -9.98 -16.73
C VAL A 5 -18.15 -8.66 -16.55
N PRO A 6 -17.57 -8.37 -15.36
CA PRO A 6 -16.71 -7.22 -15.23
C PRO A 6 -15.43 -7.48 -16.03
N THR A 7 -15.27 -6.76 -17.13
CA THR A 7 -13.98 -6.64 -17.81
C THR A 7 -12.99 -6.08 -16.80
N ARG A 8 -12.01 -6.89 -16.40
CA ARG A 8 -10.84 -6.45 -15.63
C ARG A 8 -9.96 -5.60 -16.53
N GLY A 9 -10.43 -4.39 -16.84
CA GLY A 9 -9.55 -3.31 -17.23
C GLY A 9 -8.53 -3.20 -16.11
N ARG A 10 -7.26 -3.44 -16.44
CA ARG A 10 -6.12 -3.15 -15.57
C ARG A 10 -6.10 -1.64 -15.37
N ARG A 11 -6.94 -1.13 -14.47
CA ARG A 11 -6.95 0.28 -14.12
C ARG A 11 -5.57 0.54 -13.51
N PRO A 12 -4.79 1.52 -14.01
CA PRO A 12 -3.48 1.86 -13.47
C PRO A 12 -3.54 2.23 -11.98
N GLY A 13 -4.75 2.52 -11.49
CA GLY A 13 -5.08 2.54 -10.09
C GLY A 13 -4.54 1.33 -9.32
N ALA A 14 -5.02 0.10 -9.55
CA ALA A 14 -4.83 -1.08 -8.68
C ALA A 14 -3.38 -1.52 -8.36
N ALA A 15 -2.38 -0.85 -8.91
CA ALA A 15 -0.97 -1.13 -8.66
C ALA A 15 -0.54 -0.74 -7.24
N LEU A 16 -1.01 0.39 -6.68
CA LEU A 16 -0.55 0.85 -5.37
C LEU A 16 -1.23 0.09 -4.23
N ALA A 17 -2.53 -0.18 -4.31
CA ALA A 17 -3.22 -1.02 -3.33
C ALA A 17 -2.61 -2.43 -3.25
N ARG A 18 -2.26 -3.01 -4.40
CA ARG A 18 -1.58 -4.32 -4.45
C ARG A 18 -0.18 -4.26 -3.86
N LEU A 19 0.60 -3.25 -4.22
CA LEU A 19 1.95 -3.06 -3.70
C LEU A 19 1.93 -2.86 -2.17
N ALA A 20 1.02 -2.04 -1.65
CA ALA A 20 0.80 -1.88 -0.21
C ALA A 20 0.47 -3.23 0.47
N GLY A 21 -0.36 -4.07 -0.17
CA GLY A 21 -0.64 -5.42 0.29
C GLY A 21 0.57 -6.36 0.26
N MET A 22 1.46 -6.22 -0.72
CA MET A 22 2.71 -6.99 -0.79
C MET A 22 3.68 -6.57 0.31
N PHE A 23 3.85 -5.26 0.55
CA PHE A 23 4.68 -4.76 1.64
C PHE A 23 4.20 -5.23 3.00
N SER A 24 2.89 -5.23 3.24
CA SER A 24 2.31 -5.69 4.51
C SER A 24 2.68 -7.15 4.85
N GLN A 25 3.04 -7.97 3.87
CA GLN A 25 3.45 -9.36 4.07
C GLN A 25 4.96 -9.55 4.27
N GLN A 26 5.78 -8.51 4.09
CA GLN A 26 7.22 -8.60 4.25
C GLN A 26 7.60 -8.35 5.71
N GLU A 27 8.38 -9.24 6.32
CA GLU A 27 8.82 -9.08 7.71
C GLU A 27 9.67 -7.80 7.90
N SER A 28 10.52 -7.46 6.93
CA SER A 28 11.28 -6.21 6.93
C SER A 28 10.38 -4.98 7.00
N PHE A 29 9.24 -5.01 6.30
CA PHE A 29 8.26 -3.93 6.36
C PHE A 29 7.53 -3.91 7.70
N LEU A 30 7.19 -5.08 8.26
CA LEU A 30 6.60 -5.18 9.60
C LEU A 30 7.52 -4.55 10.65
N ARG A 31 8.82 -4.82 10.59
CA ARG A 31 9.82 -4.20 11.49
C ARG A 31 9.93 -2.70 11.26
N PHE A 32 9.99 -2.26 10.00
CA PHE A 32 10.03 -0.84 9.66
C PHE A 32 8.81 -0.07 10.19
N SER A 33 7.59 -0.60 10.02
CA SER A 33 6.37 0.04 10.52
C SER A 33 6.15 -0.18 12.03
N GLY A 34 7.00 -0.96 12.70
CA GLY A 34 6.84 -1.31 14.11
C GLY A 34 5.60 -2.16 14.40
N THR A 35 5.10 -2.89 13.40
CA THR A 35 3.90 -3.73 13.50
C THR A 35 4.26 -5.20 13.55
N HIS A 36 3.42 -6.02 14.17
CA HIS A 36 3.68 -7.46 14.29
C HIS A 36 2.88 -8.33 13.32
N THR A 37 1.87 -7.76 12.65
CA THR A 37 0.97 -8.50 11.76
C THR A 37 0.72 -7.76 10.46
N PRO A 38 0.47 -8.48 9.35
CA PRO A 38 0.22 -7.87 8.05
C PRO A 38 -1.02 -6.96 8.04
N GLU A 39 -2.04 -7.30 8.83
CA GLU A 39 -3.23 -6.44 8.96
C GLU A 39 -2.90 -5.11 9.63
N GLN A 40 -2.05 -5.13 10.66
CA GLN A 40 -1.60 -3.90 11.32
C GLN A 40 -0.71 -3.06 10.40
N ALA A 41 0.20 -3.69 9.64
CA ALA A 41 0.97 -2.97 8.63
C ALA A 41 0.08 -2.32 7.56
N ALA A 42 -0.96 -3.01 7.11
CA ALA A 42 -1.93 -2.46 6.17
C ALA A 42 -2.78 -1.33 6.78
N GLN A 43 -3.09 -1.39 8.08
CA GLN A 43 -3.72 -0.30 8.84
C GLN A 43 -2.78 0.90 8.94
N TRP A 44 -1.52 0.67 9.29
CA TRP A 44 -0.50 1.71 9.40
C TRP A 44 -0.28 2.45 8.07
N VAL A 45 -0.20 1.72 6.95
CA VAL A 45 -0.10 2.33 5.61
C VAL A 45 -1.30 3.23 5.31
N ARG A 46 -2.51 2.79 5.67
CA ARG A 46 -3.75 3.58 5.48
C ARG A 46 -3.72 4.86 6.29
N ASP A 47 -3.29 4.78 7.55
CA ASP A 47 -3.12 5.92 8.46
C ASP A 47 -2.12 6.94 7.90
N GLN A 48 -0.93 6.47 7.48
CA GLN A 48 0.11 7.34 6.87
C GLN A 48 -0.35 8.03 5.58
N CYS A 49 -1.22 7.37 4.80
CA CYS A 49 -1.77 7.93 3.57
C CYS A 49 -3.01 8.80 3.80
N GLY A 50 -3.61 8.72 4.99
CA GLY A 50 -4.88 9.37 5.33
C GLY A 50 -6.05 8.85 4.50
N VAL A 51 -6.10 7.53 4.28
CA VAL A 51 -7.17 6.87 3.52
C VAL A 51 -7.84 5.80 4.36
N SER A 52 -9.14 5.57 4.14
CA SER A 52 -9.89 4.53 4.85
C SER A 52 -9.68 3.16 4.20
N SER A 53 -9.43 3.14 2.89
CA SER A 53 -9.26 1.91 2.12
C SER A 53 -8.06 1.96 1.17
N ARG A 54 -7.41 0.81 0.98
CA ARG A 54 -6.25 0.67 0.06
C ARG A 54 -6.61 1.04 -1.38
N ALA A 55 -7.85 0.79 -1.79
CA ALA A 55 -8.34 1.16 -3.12
C ALA A 55 -8.37 2.69 -3.34
N GLU A 56 -8.33 3.50 -2.29
CA GLU A 56 -8.27 4.97 -2.43
C GLU A 56 -6.87 5.44 -2.83
N LEU A 57 -5.81 4.68 -2.54
CA LEU A 57 -4.45 4.97 -3.01
C LEU A 57 -4.39 5.04 -4.54
N ASP A 58 -5.25 4.27 -5.18
CA ASP A 58 -5.34 4.08 -6.62
C ASP A 58 -6.22 5.13 -7.31
N HIS A 59 -7.11 5.76 -6.54
CA HIS A 59 -8.08 6.76 -7.02
C HIS A 59 -7.64 8.19 -6.70
N SER A 60 -6.89 8.39 -5.61
CA SER A 60 -6.47 9.70 -5.13
C SER A 60 -4.98 9.92 -5.40
N PRO A 61 -4.61 10.83 -6.34
CA PRO A 61 -3.20 11.15 -6.60
C PRO A 61 -2.51 11.74 -5.36
N ALA A 62 -3.26 12.42 -4.48
CA ALA A 62 -2.75 12.91 -3.20
C ALA A 62 -2.37 11.76 -2.27
N ALA A 63 -3.20 10.71 -2.18
CA ALA A 63 -2.91 9.53 -1.38
C ALA A 63 -1.72 8.73 -1.95
N ALA A 64 -1.64 8.59 -3.29
CA ALA A 64 -0.48 8.00 -3.96
C ALA A 64 0.82 8.75 -3.64
N LYS A 65 0.81 10.09 -3.71
CA LYS A 65 1.96 10.92 -3.35
C LYS A 65 2.37 10.71 -1.89
N ARG A 66 1.41 10.67 -0.95
CA ARG A 66 1.69 10.38 0.46
C ARG A 66 2.26 8.98 0.65
N PHE A 67 1.74 7.97 -0.02
CA PHE A 67 2.29 6.62 0.03
C PHE A 67 3.76 6.60 -0.42
N HIS A 68 4.08 7.28 -1.52
CA HIS A 68 5.47 7.37 -1.97
C HIS A 68 6.35 8.11 -0.96
N ASP A 69 5.86 9.22 -0.41
CA ASP A 69 6.64 10.10 0.46
C ASP A 69 6.84 9.53 1.88
N ARG A 70 5.78 8.97 2.47
CA ARG A 70 5.70 8.52 3.86
C ARG A 70 5.98 7.03 4.05
N VAL A 71 5.82 6.23 3.00
CA VAL A 71 6.03 4.77 3.09
C VAL A 71 7.21 4.36 2.22
N ARG A 72 7.14 4.61 0.90
CA ARG A 72 8.10 4.03 -0.04
C ARG A 72 9.52 4.61 0.09
N ARG A 73 9.66 5.94 0.22
CA ARG A 73 10.95 6.61 0.43
C ARG A 73 11.62 6.20 1.75
N PRO A 74 10.96 6.30 2.92
CA PRO A 74 11.59 5.91 4.18
C PRO A 74 11.83 4.40 4.27
N TYR A 75 10.96 3.56 3.70
CA TYR A 75 11.22 2.12 3.63
C TYR A 75 12.43 1.80 2.73
N ALA A 76 12.57 2.48 1.59
CA ALA A 76 13.76 2.33 0.75
C ALA A 76 15.05 2.78 1.47
N ALA A 77 14.97 3.87 2.24
CA ALA A 77 16.09 4.32 3.07
C ALA A 77 16.41 3.31 4.19
N TYR A 78 15.39 2.73 4.83
CA TYR A 78 15.54 1.66 5.82
C TYR A 78 16.22 0.43 5.20
N MET A 79 15.75 -0.06 4.05
CA MET A 79 16.33 -1.21 3.34
C MET A 79 17.73 -0.95 2.79
N GLY A 80 18.07 0.30 2.46
CA GLY A 80 19.41 0.69 2.04
C GLY A 80 20.38 0.95 3.19
N ALA A 81 19.85 1.19 4.40
CA ALA A 81 20.64 1.32 5.63
C ALA A 81 20.80 -0.03 6.38
N ASP A 82 19.88 -0.97 6.17
CA ASP A 82 19.87 -2.35 6.68
C ASP A 82 20.48 -3.31 5.64
N GLN A 83 21.66 -2.95 5.09
CA GLN A 83 22.41 -3.78 4.14
C GLN A 83 23.89 -3.83 4.51
#